data_AF-A0A353EGD8-F1
#
_entry.id   AF-A0A353EGD8-F1
#
_cell.length_a   1.000
_cell.length_b   1.000
_cell.length_c   1.000
_cell.angle_alpha   90.00
_cell.angle_beta   90.00
_cell.angle_gamma   90.00
#
_symmetry.space_group_name_H-M   'P 1'
#
loop_
_entity.id
_entity.type
_entity.pdbx_description
1 polymer ?
#
loop_
_entity_poly.entity_id
_entity_poly.type
_entity_poly.pdbx_seq_one_letter_code
_entity_poly.pdbx_strand_id
1 'polypeptide(L)'
;MPPRLLTAQEKNKLRKVCSEVDNWTAMGLWKGSGKEPNCYKFEKHNSTTTIVTDFKTQQDVDKWNSNGEATNRYKGYAVGAIVNLIAARFNLSVGTNTVLGIAQGEAGAKLFTYPKASIGSKYIVVTKFNYQWSPSPFHRSSLKVSSRTVMVDPNGRGTYERNSEDEFYLEEFSDTLARTLSMAPPKLIRISP
;
A
#
# COMPACT_ATOMS: atom_id res chain seq x y z
N MET A 1 -12.02 20.02 15.03
CA MET A 1 -11.25 20.19 13.78
C MET A 1 -10.38 18.94 13.61
N PRO A 2 -10.40 18.27 12.44
CA PRO A 2 -9.46 17.18 12.19
C PRO A 2 -8.02 17.71 12.30
N PRO A 3 -7.07 16.94 12.87
CA PRO A 3 -5.70 17.40 13.04
C PRO A 3 -5.08 17.75 11.68
N ARG A 4 -4.47 18.94 11.59
CA ARG A 4 -3.77 19.38 10.37
C ARG A 4 -2.68 18.37 10.01
N LEU A 5 -2.79 17.86 8.79
CA LEU A 5 -1.82 17.01 8.12
C LEU A 5 -0.49 17.76 7.96
N LEU A 6 0.60 17.16 8.43
CA LEU A 6 1.94 17.73 8.24
C LEU A 6 2.35 17.67 6.77
N THR A 7 2.96 18.73 6.25
CA THR A 7 3.61 18.72 4.93
C THR A 7 4.91 17.91 4.98
N ALA A 8 5.44 17.51 3.82
CA ALA A 8 6.73 16.81 3.74
C ALA A 8 7.87 17.65 4.36
N GLN A 9 7.86 18.96 4.15
CA GLN A 9 8.85 19.88 4.73
C GLN A 9 8.73 19.96 6.26
N GLU A 10 7.50 20.05 6.79
CA GLU A 10 7.26 20.05 8.24
C GLU A 10 7.72 18.73 8.88
N LYS A 11 7.44 17.58 8.23
CA LYS A 11 7.89 16.26 8.69
C LYS A 11 9.41 16.14 8.70
N ASN A 12 10.09 16.57 7.64
CA ASN A 12 11.55 16.52 7.56
C ASN A 12 12.20 17.41 8.61
N LYS A 13 11.66 18.61 8.82
CA LYS A 13 12.12 19.51 9.88
C LYS A 13 11.95 18.87 11.26
N LEU A 14 10.77 18.31 11.55
CA LEU A 14 10.50 17.61 12.81
C LEU A 14 11.42 16.41 13.03
N ARG A 15 11.60 15.54 12.02
CA ARG A 15 12.54 14.40 12.10
C ARG A 15 13.94 14.86 12.44
N LYS A 16 14.47 15.85 11.70
CA LYS A 16 15.82 16.37 11.90
C LYS A 16 16.02 16.85 13.34
N VAL A 17 15.14 17.71 13.83
CA VAL A 17 15.25 18.25 15.19
C VAL A 17 15.07 17.16 16.26
N CYS A 18 14.19 16.20 16.04
CA CYS A 18 13.96 15.07 16.98
C CYS A 18 15.09 14.04 16.96
N SER A 19 15.87 13.94 15.88
CA SER A 19 17.03 13.05 15.78
C SER A 19 18.36 13.70 16.22
N GLU A 20 18.41 15.02 16.32
CA GLU A 20 19.62 15.76 16.72
C GLU A 20 19.85 15.64 18.23
N VAL A 21 20.72 14.73 18.64
CA VAL A 21 21.09 14.48 20.04
C VAL A 21 21.57 15.75 20.74
N ASP A 22 22.23 16.65 20.02
CA ASP A 22 22.71 17.93 20.54
C ASP A 22 21.62 18.90 20.98
N ASN A 23 20.35 18.65 20.63
CA ASN A 23 19.21 19.44 21.11
C ASN A 23 18.56 18.86 22.38
N TRP A 24 19.08 17.73 22.88
CA TRP A 24 18.55 17.04 24.06
C TRP A 24 19.62 16.90 25.14
N THR A 25 19.19 16.96 26.40
CA THR A 25 20.03 16.57 27.54
C THR A 25 20.11 15.04 27.62
N ALA A 26 21.07 14.52 28.40
CA ALA A 26 21.14 13.09 28.69
C ALA A 26 19.86 12.54 29.38
N MET A 27 19.07 13.41 30.00
CA MET A 27 17.78 13.07 30.64
C MET A 27 16.59 13.25 29.69
N GLY A 28 16.81 13.54 28.41
CA GLY A 28 15.74 13.71 27.42
C GLY A 28 14.99 15.04 27.50
N LEU A 29 15.53 16.05 28.22
CA LEU A 29 14.98 17.41 28.24
C LEU A 29 15.47 18.22 27.03
N TRP A 30 14.59 19.02 26.43
CA TRP A 30 14.91 19.94 25.35
C TRP A 30 15.88 21.04 25.82
N LYS A 31 16.99 21.22 25.09
CA LYS A 31 17.99 22.30 25.31
C LYS A 31 18.27 23.15 24.07
N GLY A 32 17.58 22.87 22.97
CA GLY A 32 17.70 23.63 21.72
C GLY A 32 17.05 25.03 21.82
N SER A 33 17.30 25.86 20.82
CA SER A 33 16.70 27.21 20.76
C SER A 33 15.20 27.15 20.46
N GLY A 34 14.41 27.88 21.24
CA GLY A 34 12.96 28.04 21.04
C GLY A 34 12.10 26.98 21.74
N LYS A 35 10.85 26.86 21.29
CA LYS A 35 9.86 25.93 21.86
C LYS A 35 10.22 24.48 21.55
N GLU A 36 10.11 23.62 22.57
CA GLU A 36 10.31 22.17 22.43
C GLU A 36 9.47 21.60 21.26
N PRO A 37 10.11 20.88 20.31
CA PRO A 37 9.42 20.22 19.23
C PRO A 37 8.61 19.03 19.75
N ASN A 38 7.42 18.81 19.18
CA ASN A 38 6.62 17.65 19.54
C ASN A 38 7.14 16.39 18.85
N CYS A 39 8.14 15.73 19.45
CA CYS A 39 8.71 14.48 18.97
C CYS A 39 7.83 13.25 19.22
N TYR A 40 6.73 13.43 19.95
CA TYR A 40 5.69 12.43 20.19
C TYR A 40 4.51 12.56 19.20
N LYS A 41 4.65 13.39 18.15
CA LYS A 41 3.59 13.55 17.15
C LYS A 41 3.51 12.30 16.28
N PHE A 42 2.40 11.58 16.36
CA PHE A 42 2.12 10.43 15.50
C PHE A 42 1.07 10.77 14.45
N GLU A 43 1.30 10.32 13.22
CA GLU A 43 0.31 10.32 12.16
C GLU A 43 -0.02 8.86 11.84
N LYS A 44 -1.31 8.52 11.89
CA LYS A 44 -1.80 7.19 11.53
C LYS A 44 -3.01 7.34 10.63
N HIS A 45 -2.98 6.62 9.52
CA HIS A 45 -4.10 6.55 8.59
C HIS A 45 -4.35 5.10 8.24
N ASN A 46 -5.61 4.77 8.00
CA ASN A 46 -5.96 3.48 7.46
C ASN A 46 -7.02 3.64 6.38
N SER A 47 -6.90 2.80 5.35
CA SER A 47 -7.91 2.66 4.32
C SER A 47 -8.06 1.21 3.95
N THR A 48 -9.22 0.87 3.39
CA THR A 48 -9.49 -0.46 2.85
C THR A 48 -10.09 -0.30 1.46
N THR A 49 -9.45 -0.89 0.46
CA THR A 49 -9.95 -0.94 -0.91
C THR A 49 -10.32 -2.37 -1.26
N THR A 50 -11.47 -2.56 -1.87
CA THR A 50 -11.90 -3.86 -2.38
C THR A 50 -11.96 -3.79 -3.90
N ILE A 51 -11.29 -4.69 -4.58
CA ILE A 51 -11.35 -4.88 -6.02
C ILE A 51 -12.09 -6.18 -6.29
N VAL A 52 -13.07 -6.14 -7.18
CA VAL A 52 -13.81 -7.30 -7.65
C VAL A 52 -13.66 -7.36 -9.17
N THR A 53 -13.07 -8.44 -9.66
CA THR A 53 -12.99 -8.74 -11.08
C THR A 53 -14.04 -9.80 -11.41
N ASP A 54 -14.99 -9.43 -12.25
CA ASP A 54 -16.05 -10.33 -12.72
C ASP A 54 -15.64 -10.93 -14.08
N PHE A 55 -15.59 -12.26 -14.21
CA PHE A 55 -15.27 -12.94 -15.47
C PHE A 55 -16.55 -13.29 -16.21
N LYS A 56 -16.94 -12.48 -17.20
CA LYS A 56 -18.24 -12.64 -17.87
C LYS A 56 -18.15 -13.43 -19.17
N THR A 57 -17.00 -13.39 -19.83
CA THR A 57 -16.80 -14.05 -21.13
C THR A 57 -15.66 -15.07 -21.07
N GLN A 58 -15.64 -15.99 -22.03
CA GLN A 58 -14.51 -16.92 -22.19
C GLN A 58 -13.20 -16.16 -22.50
N GLN A 59 -13.28 -15.05 -23.24
CA GLN A 59 -12.13 -14.21 -23.56
C GLN A 59 -11.48 -13.60 -22.30
N ASP A 60 -12.30 -13.15 -21.33
CA ASP A 60 -11.81 -12.60 -20.05
C ASP A 60 -11.04 -13.67 -19.27
N VAL A 61 -11.59 -14.89 -19.26
CA VAL A 61 -11.01 -16.06 -18.59
C VAL A 61 -9.71 -16.47 -19.24
N ASP A 62 -9.67 -16.56 -20.57
CA ASP A 62 -8.48 -16.95 -21.32
C ASP A 62 -7.35 -15.95 -21.13
N LYS A 63 -7.67 -14.64 -21.19
CA LYS A 63 -6.72 -13.56 -20.95
C LYS A 63 -6.16 -13.62 -19.52
N TRP A 64 -7.01 -13.82 -18.52
CA TRP A 64 -6.58 -13.94 -17.12
C TRP A 64 -5.70 -15.16 -16.89
N ASN A 65 -6.14 -16.34 -17.35
CA ASN A 65 -5.41 -17.59 -17.16
C ASN A 65 -4.05 -17.55 -17.89
N SER A 66 -4.01 -17.04 -19.12
CA SER A 66 -2.78 -16.80 -19.90
C SER A 66 -1.82 -15.85 -19.17
N ASN A 67 -2.33 -14.70 -18.71
CA ASN A 67 -1.52 -13.74 -17.96
C ASN A 67 -1.02 -14.33 -16.63
N GLY A 68 -1.83 -15.16 -15.98
CA GLY A 68 -1.46 -15.85 -14.76
C GLY A 68 -0.34 -16.86 -14.98
N GLU A 69 -0.40 -17.64 -16.06
CA GLU A 69 0.67 -18.56 -16.45
C GLU A 69 1.96 -17.82 -16.78
N ALA A 70 1.88 -16.70 -17.52
CA ALA A 70 3.03 -15.85 -17.80
C ALA A 70 3.62 -15.22 -16.52
N THR A 71 2.78 -14.64 -15.66
CA THR A 71 3.24 -13.93 -14.45
C THR A 71 3.74 -14.89 -13.37
N ASN A 72 3.14 -16.08 -13.23
CA ASN A 72 3.65 -17.10 -12.31
C ASN A 72 5.02 -17.65 -12.77
N ARG A 73 5.31 -17.61 -14.08
CA ARG A 73 6.65 -17.92 -14.62
C ARG A 73 7.66 -16.78 -14.39
N TYR A 74 7.22 -15.52 -14.41
CA TYR A 74 8.03 -14.33 -14.14
C TYR A 74 7.67 -13.69 -12.79
N LYS A 75 8.15 -14.29 -11.69
CA LYS A 75 7.97 -13.78 -10.32
C LYS A 75 8.54 -12.36 -10.19
N GLY A 76 7.70 -11.31 -10.24
CA GLY A 76 8.19 -9.94 -9.96
C GLY A 76 7.37 -8.73 -10.41
N TYR A 77 6.12 -8.84 -10.89
CA TYR A 77 5.45 -7.67 -11.51
C TYR A 77 4.03 -7.32 -10.99
N ALA A 78 3.43 -8.13 -10.10
CA ALA A 78 2.00 -8.01 -9.82
C ALA A 78 1.58 -6.83 -8.91
N VAL A 79 2.42 -6.43 -7.96
CA VAL A 79 2.10 -5.32 -7.01
C VAL A 79 2.05 -3.98 -7.72
N GLY A 80 2.95 -3.77 -8.69
CA GLY A 80 3.01 -2.53 -9.46
C GLY A 80 1.72 -2.29 -10.22
N ALA A 81 1.11 -3.36 -10.76
CA ALA A 81 -0.15 -3.26 -11.48
C ALA A 81 -1.30 -2.78 -10.59
N ILE A 82 -1.45 -3.29 -9.37
CA ILE A 82 -2.56 -2.89 -8.47
C ILE A 82 -2.31 -1.52 -7.85
N VAL A 83 -1.09 -1.21 -7.45
CA VAL A 83 -0.76 0.15 -6.99
C VAL A 83 -0.96 1.15 -8.13
N ASN A 84 -0.59 0.81 -9.38
CA ASN A 84 -0.87 1.63 -10.55
C ASN A 84 -2.36 1.70 -10.88
N LEU A 85 -3.12 0.61 -10.69
CA LEU A 85 -4.56 0.59 -10.97
C LEU A 85 -5.33 1.43 -9.95
N ILE A 86 -4.93 1.32 -8.67
CA ILE A 86 -5.42 2.17 -7.58
C ILE A 86 -5.02 3.62 -7.88
N ALA A 87 -3.73 3.90 -8.13
CA ALA A 87 -3.23 5.23 -8.45
C ALA A 87 -3.94 5.86 -9.65
N ALA A 88 -4.03 5.17 -10.78
CA ALA A 88 -4.74 5.61 -11.98
C ALA A 88 -6.22 5.86 -11.69
N ARG A 89 -6.87 5.01 -10.88
CA ARG A 89 -8.29 5.17 -10.53
C ARG A 89 -8.55 6.27 -9.50
N PHE A 90 -7.52 6.72 -8.79
CA PHE A 90 -7.53 7.89 -7.91
C PHE A 90 -6.96 9.15 -8.58
N ASN A 91 -6.71 9.13 -9.91
CA ASN A 91 -6.04 10.21 -10.66
C ASN A 91 -4.73 10.68 -10.00
N LEU A 92 -4.06 9.78 -9.29
CA LEU A 92 -2.77 10.04 -8.70
C LEU A 92 -1.76 9.91 -9.83
N SER A 93 -1.11 11.02 -10.18
CA SER A 93 0.03 11.07 -11.08
C SER A 93 1.24 10.40 -10.41
N VAL A 94 1.17 9.10 -10.24
CA VAL A 94 2.26 8.33 -9.70
C VAL A 94 3.18 8.01 -10.86
N GLY A 95 4.35 8.66 -10.87
CA GLY A 95 5.37 8.41 -11.89
C GLY A 95 5.64 6.91 -11.96
N THR A 96 5.39 6.33 -13.14
CA THR A 96 5.49 4.89 -13.43
C THR A 96 6.80 4.28 -12.92
N ASN A 97 7.91 5.03 -12.99
CA ASN A 97 9.23 4.60 -12.52
C ASN A 97 9.32 4.37 -11.00
N THR A 98 8.56 5.10 -10.18
CA THR A 98 8.62 5.02 -8.71
C THR A 98 7.91 3.79 -8.17
N VAL A 99 6.81 3.37 -8.83
CA VAL A 99 6.04 2.17 -8.47
C VAL A 99 6.66 0.92 -9.07
N LEU A 100 7.24 1.02 -10.27
CA LEU A 100 7.95 -0.09 -10.92
C LEU A 100 9.18 -0.52 -10.12
N GLY A 101 9.97 0.41 -9.55
CA GLY A 101 11.13 0.06 -8.72
C GLY A 101 10.78 -0.69 -7.43
N ILE A 102 9.62 -0.41 -6.85
CA ILE A 102 9.13 -1.02 -5.59
C ILE A 102 8.45 -2.37 -5.85
N ALA A 103 7.85 -2.52 -7.05
CA ALA A 103 7.14 -3.73 -7.47
C ALA A 103 8.04 -4.82 -8.08
N GLN A 104 9.24 -4.47 -8.55
CA GLN A 104 10.18 -5.38 -9.21
C GLN A 104 10.86 -6.41 -8.27
N GLY A 105 10.65 -6.31 -6.95
CA GLY A 105 11.19 -7.25 -5.96
C GLY A 105 10.24 -8.41 -5.61
N GLU A 106 10.76 -9.41 -4.88
CA GLU A 106 10.04 -10.62 -4.42
C GLU A 106 8.73 -10.34 -3.66
N ALA A 107 8.59 -9.17 -3.02
CA ALA A 107 7.36 -8.70 -2.38
C ALA A 107 6.18 -8.59 -3.38
N GLY A 108 6.49 -8.24 -4.63
CA GLY A 108 5.58 -8.23 -5.79
C GLY A 108 4.83 -9.55 -6.01
N ALA A 109 5.56 -10.66 -5.89
CA ALA A 109 5.05 -12.01 -6.11
C ALA A 109 4.39 -12.62 -4.86
N LYS A 110 4.69 -12.09 -3.66
CA LYS A 110 4.09 -12.56 -2.40
C LYS A 110 2.69 -12.01 -2.17
N LEU A 111 2.35 -10.85 -2.75
CA LEU A 111 1.02 -10.26 -2.55
C LEU A 111 -0.06 -10.86 -3.46
N PHE A 112 0.29 -11.37 -4.65
CA PHE A 112 -0.71 -11.78 -5.65
C PHE A 112 -0.40 -13.13 -6.30
N THR A 113 -1.46 -13.93 -6.48
CA THR A 113 -1.46 -15.18 -7.24
C THR A 113 -2.61 -15.11 -8.22
N TYR A 114 -2.41 -15.71 -9.40
CA TYR A 114 -3.44 -15.82 -10.41
C TYR A 114 -4.03 -17.24 -10.36
N PRO A 115 -5.04 -17.51 -9.51
CA PRO A 115 -5.75 -18.79 -9.56
C PRO A 115 -6.52 -18.90 -10.88
N LYS A 116 -6.76 -20.12 -11.34
CA LYS A 116 -7.54 -20.38 -12.55
C LYS A 116 -8.95 -19.82 -12.39
N ALA A 117 -9.39 -19.06 -13.39
CA ALA A 117 -10.76 -18.56 -13.50
C ALA A 117 -11.59 -19.43 -14.44
N SER A 118 -12.90 -19.40 -14.26
CA SER A 118 -13.91 -19.92 -15.20
C SER A 118 -14.99 -18.86 -15.42
N ILE A 119 -15.78 -18.99 -16.50
CA ILE A 119 -16.87 -18.04 -16.79
C ILE A 119 -17.84 -18.00 -15.62
N GLY A 120 -18.17 -16.79 -15.15
CA GLY A 120 -19.05 -16.55 -14.00
C GLY A 120 -18.31 -16.49 -12.67
N SER A 121 -17.01 -16.80 -12.63
CA SER A 121 -16.19 -16.65 -11.43
C SER A 121 -15.98 -15.19 -11.07
N LYS A 122 -15.63 -14.94 -9.80
CA LYS A 122 -15.27 -13.62 -9.28
C LYS A 122 -13.96 -13.69 -8.54
N TYR A 123 -13.04 -12.81 -8.88
CA TYR A 123 -11.79 -12.63 -8.15
C TYR A 123 -11.86 -11.36 -7.30
N ILE A 124 -11.75 -11.53 -5.99
CA ILE A 124 -11.95 -10.47 -4.99
C ILE A 124 -10.63 -10.24 -4.27
N VAL A 125 -10.17 -8.99 -4.26
CA VAL A 125 -8.98 -8.57 -3.50
C VAL A 125 -9.40 -7.48 -2.54
N VAL A 126 -9.24 -7.74 -1.24
CA VAL A 126 -9.43 -6.74 -0.18
C VAL A 126 -8.06 -6.32 0.31
N THR A 127 -7.67 -5.08 0.05
CA THR A 127 -6.38 -4.52 0.45
C THR A 127 -6.59 -3.47 1.54
N LYS A 128 -5.90 -3.63 2.66
CA LYS A 128 -5.83 -2.68 3.76
C LYS A 128 -4.49 -1.99 3.75
N PHE A 129 -4.50 -0.67 3.77
CA PHE A 129 -3.32 0.17 3.89
C PHE A 129 -3.30 0.77 5.29
N ASN A 130 -2.25 0.50 6.06
CA ASN A 130 -2.06 1.05 7.40
C ASN A 130 -0.77 1.88 7.38
N TYR A 131 -0.94 3.20 7.38
CA TYR A 131 0.16 4.14 7.38
C TYR A 131 0.46 4.57 8.81
N GLN A 132 1.76 4.64 9.12
CA GLN A 132 2.24 5.20 10.36
C GLN A 132 3.46 6.08 10.10
N TRP A 133 3.46 7.27 10.69
CA TRP A 133 4.62 8.15 10.70
C TRP A 133 4.86 8.74 12.09
N SER A 134 6.15 8.89 12.40
CA SER A 134 6.66 9.47 13.63
C SER A 134 7.94 10.26 13.33
N PRO A 135 8.17 11.40 14.00
CA PRO A 135 9.44 12.11 13.95
C PRO A 135 10.47 11.52 14.93
N SER A 136 10.04 10.70 15.88
CA SER A 136 10.92 10.03 16.84
C SER A 136 11.79 8.98 16.14
N PRO A 137 13.11 8.95 16.41
CA PRO A 137 14.01 7.93 15.87
C PRO A 137 13.71 6.51 16.40
N PHE A 138 12.96 6.40 17.49
CA PHE A 138 12.61 5.11 18.11
C PHE A 138 11.41 4.42 17.44
N HIS A 139 10.67 5.13 16.58
CA HIS A 139 9.52 4.57 15.87
C HIS A 139 9.73 4.68 14.37
N ARG A 140 9.81 3.51 13.71
CA ARG A 140 9.88 3.47 12.26
C ARG A 140 8.58 3.96 11.64
N SER A 141 8.72 4.77 10.60
CA SER A 141 7.60 5.17 9.77
C SER A 141 7.43 4.14 8.65
N SER A 142 6.23 3.60 8.48
CA SER A 142 5.97 2.53 7.51
C SER A 142 4.55 2.59 6.93
N LEU A 143 4.39 1.89 5.81
CA LEU A 143 3.12 1.50 5.23
C LEU A 143 3.01 -0.01 5.33
N LYS A 144 2.10 -0.49 6.17
CA LYS A 144 1.75 -1.89 6.25
C LYS A 144 0.57 -2.18 5.32
N VAL A 145 0.75 -3.13 4.41
CA VAL A 145 -0.23 -3.54 3.40
C VAL A 145 -0.66 -4.97 3.69
N SER A 146 -1.91 -5.15 4.10
CA SER A 146 -2.49 -6.48 4.29
C SER A 146 -3.48 -6.73 3.15
N SER A 147 -3.37 -7.86 2.46
CA SER A 147 -4.30 -8.23 1.40
C SER A 147 -4.95 -9.59 1.66
N ARG A 148 -6.24 -9.68 1.35
CA ARG A 148 -7.01 -10.91 1.31
C ARG A 148 -7.56 -11.09 -0.08
N THR A 149 -7.14 -12.18 -0.72
CA THR A 149 -7.54 -12.55 -2.08
C THR A 149 -8.43 -13.77 -2.01
N VAL A 150 -9.56 -13.73 -2.72
CA VAL A 150 -10.52 -14.83 -2.80
C VAL A 150 -10.96 -15.03 -4.26
N MET A 151 -10.94 -16.26 -4.75
CA MET A 151 -11.64 -16.65 -5.99
C MET A 151 -12.94 -17.35 -5.60
N VAL A 152 -14.04 -16.93 -6.21
CA VAL A 152 -15.35 -17.53 -6.05
C VAL A 152 -15.78 -18.09 -7.39
N ASP A 153 -16.23 -19.35 -7.42
CA ASP A 153 -16.75 -19.99 -8.62
C ASP A 153 -18.15 -19.42 -9.00
N PRO A 154 -18.73 -19.84 -10.15
CA PRO A 154 -20.04 -19.39 -10.57
C PRO A 154 -21.18 -19.77 -9.62
N ASN A 155 -20.97 -20.80 -8.79
CA ASN A 155 -21.93 -21.27 -7.80
C ASN A 155 -21.79 -20.54 -6.44
N GLY A 156 -20.89 -19.56 -6.34
CA GLY A 156 -20.65 -18.83 -5.10
C GLY A 156 -19.71 -19.53 -4.12
N ARG A 157 -19.04 -20.64 -4.50
CA ARG A 157 -18.09 -21.36 -3.65
C ARG A 157 -16.70 -20.76 -3.75
N GLY A 158 -16.05 -20.53 -2.60
CA GLY A 158 -14.65 -20.12 -2.57
C GLY A 158 -13.74 -21.25 -3.05
N THR A 159 -13.06 -21.06 -4.17
CA THR A 159 -12.12 -22.04 -4.75
C THR A 159 -10.66 -21.71 -4.46
N TYR A 160 -10.39 -20.49 -4.01
CA TYR A 160 -9.07 -20.02 -3.65
C TYR A 160 -9.18 -18.96 -2.57
N GLU A 161 -8.28 -19.02 -1.60
CA GLU A 161 -8.09 -17.96 -0.61
C GLU A 161 -6.60 -17.78 -0.30
N ARG A 162 -6.15 -16.54 -0.24
CA ARG A 162 -4.80 -16.17 0.21
C ARG A 162 -4.85 -14.92 1.04
N ASN A 163 -4.17 -14.97 2.18
CA ASN A 163 -3.84 -13.79 2.95
C ASN A 163 -2.36 -13.47 2.74
N SER A 164 -2.05 -12.19 2.63
CA SER A 164 -0.68 -11.72 2.56
C SER A 164 -0.56 -10.41 3.31
N GLU A 165 0.63 -10.17 3.83
CA GLU A 165 0.94 -8.98 4.59
C GLU A 165 2.39 -8.62 4.33
N ASP A 166 2.61 -7.36 3.97
CA ASP A 166 3.94 -6.81 3.76
C ASP A 166 4.03 -5.43 4.41
N GLU A 167 5.23 -5.06 4.82
CA GLU A 167 5.51 -3.77 5.43
C GLU A 167 6.60 -3.04 4.64
N PHE A 168 6.30 -1.80 4.24
CA PHE A 168 7.19 -0.95 3.47
C PHE A 168 7.64 0.23 4.32
N TYR A 169 8.94 0.39 4.54
CA TYR A 169 9.47 1.54 5.28
C TYR A 169 9.44 2.80 4.42
N LEU A 170 9.04 3.94 5.01
CA LEU A 170 8.92 5.21 4.26
C LEU A 170 10.26 5.83 3.86
N GLU A 171 11.37 5.21 4.24
CA GLU A 171 12.72 5.55 3.77
C GLU A 171 12.98 4.97 2.37
N GLU A 172 12.38 3.83 2.08
CA GLU A 172 12.48 3.10 0.80
C GLU A 172 11.23 3.32 -0.07
N PHE A 173 10.11 3.66 0.56
CA PHE A 173 8.81 3.86 -0.07
C PHE A 173 8.37 5.33 0.04
N SER A 174 7.82 5.90 -1.03
CA SER A 174 7.37 7.29 -1.05
C SER A 174 6.31 7.59 0.03
N ASP A 175 6.63 8.45 1.00
CA ASP A 175 5.70 8.95 2.04
C ASP A 175 4.41 9.49 1.43
N THR A 176 4.54 10.28 0.36
CA THR A 176 3.39 10.88 -0.33
C THR A 176 2.46 9.79 -0.87
N LEU A 177 3.00 8.75 -1.51
CA LEU A 177 2.20 7.65 -2.05
C LEU A 177 1.56 6.84 -0.92
N ALA A 178 2.32 6.50 0.12
CA ALA A 178 1.85 5.70 1.24
C ALA A 178 0.70 6.38 1.97
N ARG A 179 0.89 7.67 2.27
CA ARG A 179 -0.12 8.52 2.89
C ARG A 179 -1.35 8.59 2.00
N THR A 180 -1.19 8.85 0.71
CA THR A 180 -2.34 8.98 -0.21
C THR A 180 -3.14 7.68 -0.30
N LEU A 181 -2.48 6.53 -0.41
CA LEU A 181 -3.14 5.22 -0.41
C LEU A 181 -3.90 4.98 0.89
N SER A 182 -3.28 5.27 2.04
CA SER A 182 -3.89 5.08 3.37
C SER A 182 -5.00 6.08 3.73
N MET A 183 -5.08 7.21 3.01
CA MET A 183 -6.10 8.23 3.20
C MET A 183 -7.20 8.17 2.14
N ALA A 184 -7.00 7.39 1.08
CA ALA A 184 -7.99 7.20 0.06
C ALA A 184 -9.28 6.63 0.69
N PRO A 185 -10.47 7.18 0.36
CA PRO A 185 -11.70 6.68 0.91
C PRO A 185 -11.89 5.20 0.55
N PRO A 186 -12.48 4.38 1.44
CA PRO A 186 -12.78 3.00 1.11
C PRO A 186 -13.57 2.90 -0.19
N LYS A 187 -13.11 2.05 -1.11
CA LYS A 187 -13.69 1.96 -2.44
C LYS A 187 -13.89 0.53 -2.86
N LEU A 188 -15.08 0.25 -3.39
CA LEU A 188 -15.35 -0.95 -4.17
C LEU A 188 -15.07 -0.63 -5.64
N ILE A 189 -14.09 -1.31 -6.22
CA ILE A 189 -13.73 -1.19 -7.63
C ILE A 189 -14.18 -2.48 -8.30
N ARG A 190 -15.11 -2.37 -9.26
CA ARG A 190 -15.51 -3.49 -10.11
C ARG A 190 -14.81 -3.38 -11.46
N ILE A 191 -14.23 -4.48 -11.93
CA ILE A 191 -13.48 -4.56 -13.18
C ILE A 191 -14.05 -5.71 -14.01
N SER A 192 -14.21 -5.47 -15.30
CA SER A 192 -14.37 -6.52 -16.32
C SER A 192 -13.06 -6.54 -17.12
N PRO A 193 -12.34 -7.68 -17.20
CA PRO A 193 -11.04 -7.78 -17.86
C PRO A 193 -10.97 -7.40 -19.34
#